data_AF-A0A3A6R7M9-F1
#
_entry.id   AF-A0A3A6R7M9-F1
#
_cell.length_a   1.000
_cell.length_b   1.000
_cell.length_c   1.000
_cell.angle_alpha   90.00
_cell.angle_beta   90.00
_cell.angle_gamma   90.00
#
_symmetry.space_group_name_H-M   'P 1'
#
loop_
_entity.id
_entity.type
_entity.pdbx_description
1 polymer ?
#
loop_
_entity_poly.entity_id
_entity_poly.type
_entity_poly.pdbx_seq_one_letter_code
_entity_poly.pdbx_strand_id
1 'polypeptide(L)'
;MSTIKSFRTDARGGGDLDNMPNIVTFAVDENLAREIASLAEFVASHGLHKVEKFDGRAQFLRHDPMIDPDQALVLGDENHVRTECGCLAVSGSEFWFTAFVKHTDEEVSSPRQSIKELILHFMQEESAPAMVTCANCTAEVEEVIGCPDGSEVCNPCFESGSR
;
A
#
# COMPACT_ATOMS: atom_id res chain seq x y z
N MET A 1 -17.54 -0.93 1.84
CA MET A 1 -16.53 -1.12 2.92
C MET A 1 -15.18 -0.85 2.29
N SER A 2 -14.43 0.15 2.77
CA SER A 2 -13.08 0.41 2.24
C SER A 2 -12.15 -0.74 2.65
N THR A 3 -11.43 -1.32 1.71
CA THR A 3 -10.35 -2.27 2.01
C THR A 3 -9.30 -1.57 2.87
N ILE A 4 -8.69 -2.30 3.80
CA ILE A 4 -7.63 -1.81 4.70
C ILE A 4 -6.48 -2.81 4.68
N LYS A 5 -5.25 -2.31 4.52
CA LYS A 5 -4.02 -3.07 4.67
C LYS A 5 -3.34 -2.67 5.98
N SER A 6 -3.29 -3.59 6.92
CA SER A 6 -2.59 -3.41 8.19
C SER A 6 -1.13 -3.81 8.07
N PHE A 7 -0.26 -3.00 8.65
CA PHE A 7 1.18 -3.22 8.71
C PHE A 7 1.60 -3.38 10.17
N ARG A 8 2.53 -4.30 10.35
CA ARG A 8 3.17 -4.57 11.62
C ARG A 8 4.58 -5.04 11.35
N THR A 9 5.53 -4.24 11.76
CA THR A 9 6.93 -4.38 11.37
C THR A 9 7.84 -3.95 12.50
N ASP A 10 9.11 -4.33 12.44
CA ASP A 10 10.12 -3.87 13.38
C ASP A 10 10.27 -2.35 13.31
N ALA A 11 10.22 -1.67 14.46
CA ALA A 11 10.58 -0.28 14.55
C ALA A 11 12.10 -0.12 14.39
N ARG A 12 12.53 1.06 13.92
CA ARG A 12 13.93 1.43 13.74
C ARG A 12 14.21 2.76 14.43
N GLY A 13 15.48 3.03 14.73
CA GLY A 13 15.90 4.25 15.42
C GLY A 13 15.81 4.13 16.94
N GLY A 14 15.72 5.27 17.63
CA GLY A 14 15.58 5.29 19.10
C GLY A 14 16.87 5.20 19.91
N GLY A 15 18.05 5.27 19.29
CA GLY A 15 19.35 5.46 19.96
C GLY A 15 19.56 4.62 21.22
N ASP A 16 19.93 5.29 22.32
CA ASP A 16 20.19 4.69 23.65
C ASP A 16 18.96 4.78 24.58
N LEU A 17 17.74 4.70 24.05
CA LEU A 17 16.53 4.73 24.87
C LEU A 17 16.36 3.42 25.67
N ASP A 18 16.19 3.55 26.98
CA ASP A 18 15.82 2.43 27.86
C ASP A 18 14.48 1.78 27.47
N ASN A 19 13.60 2.54 26.81
CA ASN A 19 12.25 2.13 26.41
C ASN A 19 12.07 2.19 24.88
N MET A 20 13.07 1.73 24.13
CA MET A 20 13.02 1.72 22.66
C MET A 20 11.80 0.94 22.14
N PRO A 21 11.08 1.45 21.12
CA PRO A 21 10.05 0.67 20.47
C PRO A 21 10.69 -0.43 19.63
N ASN A 22 10.14 -1.65 19.73
CA ASN A 22 10.55 -2.77 18.89
C ASN A 22 9.60 -2.97 17.71
N ILE A 23 8.33 -2.56 17.85
CA ILE A 23 7.31 -2.76 16.82
C ILE A 23 6.66 -1.43 16.47
N VAL A 24 6.32 -1.27 15.21
CA VAL A 24 5.43 -0.22 14.74
C VAL A 24 4.24 -0.85 14.01
N THR A 25 3.05 -0.33 14.30
CA THR A 25 1.81 -0.74 13.64
C THR A 25 1.11 0.46 13.02
N PHE A 26 0.54 0.27 11.84
CA PHE A 26 -0.27 1.27 11.14
C PHE A 26 -1.19 0.60 10.14
N ALA A 27 -2.22 1.32 9.71
CA ALA A 27 -3.16 0.87 8.70
C ALA A 27 -3.24 1.87 7.54
N VAL A 28 -3.27 1.33 6.33
CA VAL A 28 -3.46 2.10 5.10
C VAL A 28 -4.80 1.68 4.50
N ASP A 29 -5.65 2.66 4.20
CA ASP A 29 -6.87 2.46 3.44
C ASP A 29 -6.66 2.92 1.98
N GLU A 30 -7.68 2.75 1.15
CA GLU A 30 -7.61 3.11 -0.27
C GLU A 30 -7.34 4.61 -0.49
N ASN A 31 -7.91 5.47 0.35
CA ASN A 31 -7.72 6.92 0.25
C ASN A 31 -6.28 7.32 0.57
N LEU A 32 -5.71 6.77 1.65
CA LEU A 32 -4.31 7.01 1.98
C LEU A 32 -3.39 6.40 0.92
N ALA A 33 -3.71 5.22 0.36
CA ALA A 33 -2.92 4.63 -0.71
C ALA A 33 -2.86 5.53 -1.95
N ARG A 34 -4.00 6.11 -2.35
CA ARG A 34 -4.06 7.11 -3.43
C ARG A 34 -3.24 8.36 -3.08
N GLU A 35 -3.35 8.85 -1.86
CA GLU A 35 -2.56 10.00 -1.41
C GLU A 35 -1.05 9.71 -1.45
N ILE A 36 -0.60 8.56 -0.96
CA ILE A 36 0.80 8.12 -1.03
C ILE A 36 1.27 8.06 -2.49
N ALA A 37 0.46 7.53 -3.39
CA ALA A 37 0.78 7.48 -4.82
C ALA A 37 0.92 8.88 -5.42
N SER A 38 0.00 9.80 -5.12
CA SER A 38 0.07 11.20 -5.57
C SER A 38 1.29 11.93 -5.01
N LEU A 39 1.64 11.70 -3.74
CA LEU A 39 2.85 12.27 -3.13
C LEU A 39 4.13 11.72 -3.78
N ALA A 40 4.17 10.44 -4.12
CA ALA A 40 5.31 9.84 -4.82
C ALA A 40 5.49 10.42 -6.24
N GLU A 41 4.39 10.60 -6.97
CA GLU A 41 4.40 11.29 -8.27
C GLU A 41 4.86 12.75 -8.13
N PHE A 42 4.40 13.45 -7.10
CA PHE A 42 4.84 14.81 -6.80
C PHE A 42 6.36 14.86 -6.53
N VAL A 43 6.88 13.93 -5.72
CA VAL A 43 8.32 13.81 -5.44
C VAL A 43 9.11 13.59 -6.73
N ALA A 44 8.67 12.65 -7.57
CA ALA A 44 9.34 12.31 -8.83
C ALA A 44 9.32 13.46 -9.84
N SER A 45 8.15 14.08 -10.05
CA SER A 45 7.96 15.16 -11.05
C SER A 45 8.71 16.44 -10.70
N HIS A 46 8.98 16.69 -9.42
CA HIS A 46 9.70 17.88 -8.94
C HIS A 46 11.17 17.60 -8.60
N GLY A 47 11.66 16.37 -8.79
CA GLY A 47 13.04 15.99 -8.48
C GLY A 47 13.37 16.10 -6.99
N LEU A 48 12.38 15.89 -6.11
CA LEU A 48 12.58 15.90 -4.67
C LEU A 48 13.13 14.53 -4.20
N HIS A 49 13.82 14.53 -3.06
CA HIS A 49 14.24 13.27 -2.42
C HIS A 49 13.08 12.59 -1.67
N LYS A 50 12.34 13.39 -0.88
CA LYS A 50 11.14 12.96 -0.15
C LYS A 50 10.24 14.15 0.16
N VAL A 51 8.99 13.87 0.50
CA VAL A 51 8.08 14.80 1.18
C VAL A 51 7.63 14.20 2.51
N GLU A 52 7.33 15.07 3.47
CA GLU A 52 6.84 14.68 4.80
C GLU A 52 5.54 15.43 5.10
N LYS A 53 4.54 14.67 5.52
CA LYS A 53 3.22 15.18 5.91
C LYS A 53 2.92 14.71 7.33
N PHE A 54 2.45 15.61 8.19
CA PHE A 54 2.01 15.22 9.53
C PHE A 54 0.90 14.16 9.45
N ASP A 55 1.17 13.03 10.10
CA ASP A 55 0.27 11.89 10.20
C ASP A 55 0.63 11.07 11.45
N GLY A 56 -0.26 11.09 12.45
CA GLY A 56 -0.05 10.45 13.75
C GLY A 56 -0.63 9.03 13.86
N ARG A 57 -0.92 8.35 12.74
CA ARG A 57 -1.59 7.03 12.79
C ARG A 57 -0.68 5.87 13.21
N ALA A 58 0.64 6.02 13.05
CA ALA A 58 1.58 4.98 13.41
C ALA A 58 1.73 4.87 14.93
N GLN A 59 1.63 3.65 15.45
CA GLN A 59 1.78 3.35 16.87
C GLN A 59 3.06 2.57 17.09
N PHE A 60 3.88 3.03 18.02
CA PHE A 60 5.16 2.43 18.37
C PHE A 60 5.05 1.70 19.70
N LEU A 61 5.40 0.42 19.72
CA LEU A 61 5.23 -0.50 20.85
C LEU A 61 6.56 -1.10 21.27
N ARG A 62 6.75 -1.29 22.58
CA ARG A 62 7.94 -1.97 23.14
C ARG A 62 7.87 -3.47 22.93
N HIS A 63 6.71 -4.06 23.14
CA HIS A 63 6.45 -5.48 22.92
C HIS A 63 5.25 -5.67 22.04
N ASP A 64 5.30 -6.75 21.31
CA ASP A 64 4.28 -7.10 20.37
C ASP A 64 3.10 -7.84 21.06
N PRO A 65 1.87 -7.30 21.06
CA PRO A 65 0.75 -7.96 21.73
C PRO A 65 0.34 -9.32 21.14
N MET A 66 0.73 -9.67 19.90
CA MET A 66 0.41 -11.02 19.38
C MET A 66 1.60 -11.99 19.38
N ILE A 67 2.84 -11.52 19.56
CA ILE A 67 4.02 -12.40 19.68
C ILE A 67 4.41 -12.57 21.15
N ASP A 68 4.40 -11.48 21.92
CA ASP A 68 4.77 -11.41 23.33
C ASP A 68 3.60 -10.87 24.19
N PRO A 69 2.43 -11.54 24.19
CA PRO A 69 1.23 -11.05 24.88
C PRO A 69 1.45 -10.86 26.39
N ASP A 70 2.21 -11.75 27.02
CA ASP A 70 2.48 -11.67 28.47
C ASP A 70 3.30 -10.41 28.81
N GLN A 71 4.33 -10.09 28.02
CA GLN A 71 5.14 -8.88 28.23
C GLN A 71 4.36 -7.62 27.93
N ALA A 72 3.58 -7.62 26.83
CA ALA A 72 2.70 -6.52 26.48
C ALA A 72 1.64 -6.26 27.57
N LEU A 73 1.08 -7.31 28.17
CA LEU A 73 0.11 -7.22 29.25
C LEU A 73 0.71 -6.70 30.56
N VAL A 74 1.94 -7.15 30.90
CA VAL A 74 2.65 -6.68 32.09
C VAL A 74 2.92 -5.17 32.03
N LEU A 75 3.33 -4.66 30.87
CA LEU A 75 3.56 -3.23 30.68
C LEU A 75 2.26 -2.42 30.56
N GLY A 76 1.16 -3.04 30.11
CA GLY A 76 -0.11 -2.34 29.91
C GLY A 76 0.04 -1.10 29.04
N ASP A 77 -0.36 0.06 29.56
CA ASP A 77 -0.26 1.34 28.85
C ASP A 77 1.18 1.77 28.55
N GLU A 78 2.17 1.31 29.32
CA GLU A 78 3.59 1.58 29.10
C GLU A 78 4.17 0.79 27.93
N ASN A 79 3.42 -0.17 27.38
CA ASN A 79 3.82 -0.85 26.17
C ASN A 79 3.82 0.11 24.97
N HIS A 80 3.01 1.17 25.01
CA HIS A 80 2.96 2.19 23.97
C HIS A 80 4.03 3.26 24.21
N VAL A 81 5.03 3.31 23.33
CA VAL A 81 6.02 4.38 23.35
C VAL A 81 5.35 5.67 22.91
N ARG A 82 5.35 6.68 23.79
CA ARG A 82 4.72 7.95 23.49
C ARG A 82 5.58 8.73 22.51
N THR A 83 5.01 9.10 21.38
CA THR A 83 5.69 9.88 20.35
C THR A 83 4.99 11.21 20.08
N GLU A 84 5.70 12.10 19.41
CA GLU A 84 5.21 13.37 18.87
C GLU A 84 5.78 13.64 17.48
N CYS A 85 5.22 14.65 16.80
CA CYS A 85 5.63 15.00 15.43
C CYS A 85 5.56 13.82 14.45
N GLY A 86 4.55 12.95 14.59
CA GLY A 86 4.32 11.84 13.69
C GLY A 86 4.13 12.30 12.25
N CYS A 87 4.90 11.73 11.34
CA CYS A 87 4.93 12.08 9.92
C CYS A 87 4.87 10.84 9.04
N LEU A 88 4.08 10.92 7.98
CA LEU A 88 4.20 10.08 6.81
C LEU A 88 5.29 10.67 5.91
N ALA A 89 6.34 9.90 5.67
CA ALA A 89 7.39 10.23 4.72
C ALA A 89 7.19 9.43 3.42
N VAL A 90 7.27 10.10 2.29
CA VAL A 90 7.07 9.51 0.96
C VAL A 90 8.24 9.91 0.06
N SER A 91 8.85 8.91 -0.58
CA SER A 91 9.81 9.06 -1.66
C SER A 91 9.17 8.68 -3.00
N GLY A 92 9.93 8.70 -4.10
CA GLY A 92 9.40 8.31 -5.42
C GLY A 92 8.94 6.85 -5.52
N SER A 93 9.36 5.95 -4.62
CA SER A 93 9.04 4.52 -4.69
C SER A 93 8.65 3.87 -3.36
N GLU A 94 8.93 4.53 -2.24
CA GLU A 94 8.74 3.98 -0.90
C GLU A 94 8.05 4.98 0.03
N PHE A 95 7.32 4.46 1.02
CA PHE A 95 6.75 5.24 2.11
C PHE A 95 7.09 4.64 3.48
N TRP A 96 7.14 5.45 4.52
CA TRP A 96 7.35 5.03 5.90
C TRP A 96 6.80 6.06 6.89
N PHE A 97 6.64 5.66 8.15
CA PHE A 97 6.28 6.59 9.22
C PHE A 97 7.50 6.94 10.07
N THR A 98 7.56 8.18 10.54
CA THR A 98 8.58 8.71 11.44
C THR A 98 7.89 9.43 12.60
N ALA A 99 8.53 9.45 13.76
CA ALA A 99 8.10 10.25 14.90
C ALA A 99 9.27 10.47 15.86
N PHE A 100 9.16 11.44 16.75
CA PHE A 100 10.10 11.62 17.85
C PHE A 100 9.53 11.04 19.13
N VAL A 101 10.35 10.36 19.93
CA VAL A 101 9.91 9.90 21.25
C VAL A 101 9.73 11.12 22.16
N LYS A 102 8.61 11.18 22.89
CA LYS A 102 8.30 12.36 23.71
C LYS A 102 9.39 12.61 24.74
N HIS A 103 9.72 13.89 24.91
CA HIS A 103 10.74 14.37 25.84
C HIS A 103 12.17 13.95 25.49
N THR A 104 12.41 13.50 24.26
CA THR A 104 13.73 13.19 23.73
C THR A 104 13.86 13.72 22.29
N ASP A 105 15.10 13.79 21.80
CA ASP A 105 15.39 14.14 20.39
C ASP A 105 15.58 12.87 19.53
N GLU A 106 15.13 11.72 20.04
CA GLU A 106 15.33 10.42 19.41
C GLU A 106 14.22 10.13 18.39
N GLU A 107 14.62 10.05 17.13
CA GLU A 107 13.73 9.69 16.03
C GLU A 107 13.55 8.17 15.96
N VAL A 108 12.30 7.75 15.79
CA VAL A 108 11.91 6.37 15.53
C VAL A 108 11.12 6.29 14.23
N SER A 109 11.29 5.20 13.49
CA SER A 109 10.65 5.04 12.19
C SER A 109 10.17 3.61 11.93
N SER A 110 9.24 3.46 11.01
CA SER A 110 8.97 2.17 10.38
C SER A 110 10.04 1.83 9.33
N PRO A 111 10.14 0.56 8.92
CA PRO A 111 10.81 0.20 7.70
C PRO A 111 10.08 0.81 6.50
N ARG A 112 10.82 1.05 5.44
CA ARG A 112 10.29 1.52 4.17
C ARG A 112 9.44 0.44 3.52
N GLN A 113 8.29 0.85 3.00
CA GLN A 113 7.30 0.00 2.35
C GLN A 113 7.20 0.38 0.87
N SER A 114 7.05 -0.62 0.01
CA SER A 114 6.94 -0.43 -1.44
C SER A 114 5.60 0.21 -1.81
N ILE A 115 5.64 1.34 -2.52
CA ILE A 115 4.43 1.99 -3.06
C ILE A 115 3.83 1.14 -4.19
N LYS A 116 4.67 0.48 -4.99
CA LYS A 116 4.20 -0.41 -6.06
C LYS A 116 3.33 -1.54 -5.50
N GLU A 117 3.78 -2.20 -4.43
CA GLU A 117 3.02 -3.28 -3.78
C GLU A 117 1.76 -2.76 -3.07
N LEU A 118 1.82 -1.53 -2.55
CA LEU A 118 0.65 -0.87 -1.98
C LEU A 118 -0.41 -0.62 -3.06
N ILE A 119 -0.02 -0.04 -4.19
CA ILE A 119 -0.91 0.23 -5.31
C ILE A 119 -1.49 -1.09 -5.85
N LEU A 120 -0.69 -2.12 -6.07
CA LEU A 120 -1.19 -3.42 -6.52
C LEU A 120 -2.22 -4.06 -5.58
N HIS A 121 -2.14 -3.78 -4.28
CA HIS A 121 -3.12 -4.27 -3.32
C HIS A 121 -4.48 -3.56 -3.43
N PHE A 122 -4.49 -2.26 -3.71
CA PHE A 122 -5.71 -1.44 -3.71
C PHE A 122 -6.28 -1.20 -5.11
N MET A 123 -5.43 -1.16 -6.13
CA MET A 123 -5.75 -0.91 -7.53
C MET A 123 -5.55 -2.17 -8.34
N GLN A 124 -6.04 -3.32 -7.86
CA GLN A 124 -6.24 -4.46 -8.76
C GLN A 124 -7.09 -3.95 -9.92
N GLU A 125 -6.46 -3.77 -11.08
CA GLU A 125 -7.21 -3.55 -12.32
C GLU A 125 -8.16 -4.73 -12.42
N GLU A 126 -9.47 -4.45 -12.44
CA GLU A 126 -10.38 -5.32 -13.19
C GLU A 126 -9.68 -5.51 -14.53
N SER A 127 -9.13 -6.70 -14.73
CA SER A 127 -8.29 -7.02 -15.88
C SER A 127 -8.97 -6.46 -17.12
N ALA A 128 -8.27 -5.59 -17.86
CA ALA A 128 -8.72 -5.18 -19.18
C ALA A 128 -9.21 -6.44 -19.92
N PRO A 129 -10.42 -6.41 -20.52
CA PRO A 129 -10.98 -7.60 -21.15
C PRO A 129 -9.93 -8.13 -22.13
N ALA A 130 -9.60 -9.43 -22.02
CA ALA A 130 -8.64 -10.05 -22.90
C ALA A 130 -9.13 -9.83 -24.34
N MET A 131 -8.45 -8.97 -25.09
CA MET A 131 -8.83 -8.72 -26.48
C MET A 131 -8.60 -10.01 -27.27
N VAL A 132 -9.66 -10.50 -27.88
CA VAL A 132 -9.65 -11.70 -28.73
C VAL A 132 -9.74 -11.24 -30.18
N THR A 133 -8.95 -11.86 -31.06
CA THR A 133 -8.99 -11.55 -32.50
C THR A 133 -10.11 -12.32 -33.19
N CYS A 134 -11.02 -11.61 -33.86
CA CYS A 134 -12.06 -12.23 -34.69
C CYS A 134 -11.44 -13.05 -35.82
N ALA A 135 -11.82 -14.32 -35.96
CA ALA A 135 -11.30 -15.21 -37.00
C ALA A 135 -11.62 -14.76 -38.44
N ASN A 136 -12.66 -13.94 -38.63
CA ASN A 136 -13.11 -13.52 -39.96
C ASN A 136 -12.53 -12.17 -40.40
N CYS A 137 -12.59 -11.15 -39.54
CA CYS A 137 -12.15 -9.79 -39.89
C CYS A 137 -10.83 -9.38 -39.24
N THR A 138 -10.22 -10.23 -38.41
CA THR A 138 -8.99 -9.97 -37.65
C THR A 138 -9.05 -8.78 -36.70
N ALA A 139 -10.23 -8.19 -36.50
CA ALA A 139 -10.43 -7.13 -35.53
C ALA A 139 -10.23 -7.67 -34.12
N GLU A 140 -9.53 -6.89 -33.29
CA GLU A 140 -9.43 -7.11 -31.85
C GLU A 140 -10.76 -6.68 -31.22
N VAL A 141 -11.42 -7.62 -30.54
CA VAL A 141 -12.73 -7.42 -29.91
C VAL A 141 -12.73 -7.99 -28.49
N GLU A 142 -13.59 -7.45 -27.64
CA GLU A 142 -13.69 -7.87 -26.23
C GLU A 142 -14.49 -9.17 -26.08
N GLU A 143 -15.38 -9.47 -27.03
CA GLU A 143 -16.24 -10.66 -27.03
C GLU A 143 -16.32 -11.28 -28.43
N VAL A 144 -16.30 -12.62 -28.46
CA VAL A 144 -16.46 -13.43 -29.66
C VAL A 144 -17.62 -14.41 -29.48
N ILE A 145 -18.29 -14.73 -30.59
CA ILE A 145 -19.39 -15.69 -30.66
C ILE A 145 -18.84 -16.96 -31.32
N GLY A 146 -19.08 -18.10 -30.68
CA GLY A 146 -18.74 -19.41 -31.24
C GLY A 146 -19.68 -19.80 -32.39
N CYS A 147 -19.12 -20.00 -33.57
CA CYS A 147 -19.82 -20.51 -34.73
C CYS A 147 -19.91 -22.05 -34.72
N PRO A 148 -20.87 -22.66 -35.43
CA PRO A 148 -21.01 -24.12 -35.50
C PRO A 148 -19.83 -24.86 -36.14
N ASP A 149 -18.97 -24.15 -36.87
CA ASP A 149 -17.73 -24.66 -37.48
C ASP A 149 -16.54 -24.65 -36.50
N GLY A 150 -16.75 -24.16 -35.27
CA GLY A 150 -15.72 -24.03 -34.24
C GLY A 150 -14.89 -22.76 -34.32
N SER A 151 -15.23 -21.82 -35.22
CA SER A 151 -14.57 -20.51 -35.29
C SER A 151 -15.17 -19.51 -34.29
N GLU A 152 -14.36 -18.55 -33.85
CA GLU A 152 -14.77 -17.49 -32.95
C GLU A 152 -14.75 -16.15 -33.70
N VAL A 153 -15.91 -15.51 -33.84
CA VAL A 153 -16.08 -14.28 -34.62
C VAL A 153 -16.74 -13.17 -33.81
N CYS A 154 -16.47 -11.92 -34.15
CA CYS A 154 -17.13 -10.79 -33.49
C CYS A 154 -18.62 -10.69 -33.86
N ASN A 155 -19.42 -10.03 -33.02
CA ASN A 155 -20.86 -9.86 -33.23
C ASN A 155 -21.23 -9.30 -34.63
N PRO A 156 -20.53 -8.28 -35.17
CA PRO A 156 -20.81 -7.79 -36.52
C PRO A 156 -20.62 -8.85 -37.63
N CYS A 157 -19.61 -9.71 -37.51
CA CYS A 157 -19.36 -10.78 -38.48
C CYS A 157 -20.38 -11.92 -38.37
N PHE A 158 -20.90 -12.15 -37.16
CA PHE A 158 -21.97 -13.12 -36.94
C PHE A 158 -23.29 -12.64 -37.54
N GLU A 159 -23.66 -11.37 -37.30
CA GLU A 159 -24.89 -10.76 -37.83
C GLU A 159 -24.87 -10.58 -39.35
N SER A 160 -23.71 -10.36 -39.96
CA SER A 160 -23.58 -10.21 -41.42
C SER A 160 -23.70 -11.51 -42.21
N GLY A 161 -23.84 -12.66 -41.54
CA GLY A 161 -24.05 -13.96 -42.18
C GLY A 161 -22.94 -14.36 -43.16
N SER A 162 -21.73 -13.88 -42.94
CA SER A 162 -20.56 -14.15 -43.79
C SER A 162 -20.11 -15.60 -43.57
N ARG A 163 -20.78 -16.53 -44.25
CA ARG A 163 -20.36 -17.93 -44.42
C ARG A 163 -19.28 -18.05 -45.48
#